data_AF-A0A4R9XRF8-F1
#
_entry.id   AF-A0A4R9XRF8-F1
#
_cell.length_a   1.000
_cell.length_b   1.000
_cell.length_c   1.000
_cell.angle_alpha   90.00
_cell.angle_beta   90.00
_cell.angle_gamma   90.00
#
_symmetry.space_group_name_H-M   'P 1'
#
loop_
_entity.id
_entity.type
_entity.pdbx_description
1 polymer ?
#
loop_
_entity_poly.entity_id
_entity_poly.type
_entity_poly.pdbx_seq_one_letter_code
_entity_poly.pdbx_strand_id
1 'polypeptide(L)' 'MNAILTRASNADHAARPAEAAGRAYTLAALGNLISAWRERSYFRWELARLANDTPELIDDIGLTMQQIEAEIAKPFWRR' A
#
# COMPACT_ATOMS: atom_id res chain seq x y z
N MET A 1 -4.48 -13.76 -53.30
CA MET A 1 -4.51 -14.86 -52.30
C MET A 1 -3.49 -14.54 -51.20
N ASN A 2 -3.84 -13.72 -50.19
CA ASN A 2 -3.12 -13.54 -48.91
C ASN A 2 -3.71 -12.38 -48.06
N ALA A 3 -5.02 -12.44 -47.73
CA ALA A 3 -5.64 -11.45 -46.83
C ALA A 3 -6.07 -12.03 -45.47
N ILE A 4 -5.91 -13.34 -45.25
CA ILE A 4 -6.47 -14.02 -44.07
C ILE A 4 -5.39 -14.29 -43.00
N LEU A 5 -4.11 -14.38 -43.37
CA LEU A 5 -3.02 -14.73 -42.43
C LEU A 5 -2.50 -13.54 -41.59
N THR A 6 -2.74 -12.30 -41.98
CA THR A 6 -2.21 -11.10 -41.27
C THR A 6 -3.01 -10.72 -40.02
N ARG A 7 -4.29 -11.12 -39.92
CA ARG A 7 -5.18 -10.69 -38.81
C ARG A 7 -4.91 -11.45 -37.51
N ALA A 8 -4.55 -12.73 -37.60
CA ALA A 8 -4.28 -13.56 -36.41
C ALA A 8 -2.97 -13.17 -35.71
N SER A 9 -1.92 -12.82 -36.47
CA SER A 9 -0.61 -12.45 -35.92
C SER A 9 -0.60 -11.11 -35.17
N ASN A 10 -1.37 -10.13 -35.66
CA ASN A 10 -1.45 -8.80 -35.02
C ASN A 10 -2.24 -8.82 -33.70
N ALA A 11 -3.24 -9.68 -33.58
CA ALA A 11 -4.01 -9.84 -32.35
C ALA A 11 -3.16 -10.42 -31.22
N ASP A 12 -2.30 -11.42 -31.52
CA ASP A 12 -1.43 -12.06 -30.54
C ASP A 12 -0.29 -11.14 -30.05
N HIS A 13 0.23 -10.28 -30.94
CA HIS A 13 1.21 -9.25 -30.58
C HIS A 13 0.62 -8.07 -29.81
N ALA A 14 -0.67 -7.76 -29.94
CA ALA A 14 -1.33 -6.72 -29.15
C ALA A 14 -1.80 -7.24 -27.78
N ALA A 15 -2.14 -8.53 -27.67
CA ALA A 15 -2.56 -9.15 -26.41
C ALA A 15 -1.41 -9.25 -25.39
N ARG A 16 -0.23 -9.70 -25.81
CA ARG A 16 0.96 -9.82 -24.94
C ARG A 16 1.36 -8.52 -24.19
N PRO A 17 1.47 -7.34 -24.83
CA PRO A 17 1.83 -6.11 -24.15
C PRO A 17 0.70 -5.60 -23.25
N ALA A 18 -0.57 -5.82 -23.62
CA ALA A 18 -1.71 -5.45 -22.77
C ALA A 18 -1.77 -6.30 -21.48
N GLU A 19 -1.53 -7.60 -21.58
CA GLU A 19 -1.44 -8.51 -20.42
C GLU A 19 -0.25 -8.18 -19.52
N ALA A 20 0.92 -7.88 -20.12
CA ALA A 20 2.11 -7.47 -19.38
C ALA A 20 1.88 -6.14 -18.63
N ALA A 21 1.22 -5.16 -19.27
CA ALA A 21 0.87 -3.89 -18.64
C ALA A 21 -0.14 -4.08 -17.50
N GLY A 22 -1.16 -4.93 -17.68
CA GLY A 22 -2.11 -5.28 -16.64
C GLY A 22 -1.44 -5.92 -15.43
N ARG A 23 -0.52 -6.87 -15.66
CA ARG A 23 0.25 -7.53 -14.60
C ARG A 23 1.15 -6.54 -13.84
N ALA A 24 1.82 -5.65 -14.56
CA ALA A 24 2.65 -4.61 -13.95
C ALA A 24 1.82 -3.66 -13.07
N TYR A 25 0.62 -3.26 -13.53
CA TYR A 25 -0.31 -2.45 -12.75
C TYR A 25 -0.76 -3.16 -11.46
N THR A 26 -1.11 -4.45 -11.53
CA THR A 26 -1.49 -5.23 -10.35
C THR A 26 -0.34 -5.33 -9.35
N LEU A 27 0.89 -5.57 -9.81
CA LEU A 27 2.06 -5.63 -8.94
C LEU A 27 2.35 -4.27 -8.28
N ALA A 28 2.22 -3.17 -9.03
CA ALA A 28 2.38 -1.82 -8.48
C ALA A 28 1.30 -1.52 -7.42
N ALA A 29 0.04 -1.90 -7.66
CA ALA A 29 -1.04 -1.73 -6.70
C ALA A 29 -0.79 -2.52 -5.41
N LEU A 30 -0.32 -3.77 -5.52
CA LEU A 30 0.08 -4.58 -4.36
C LEU A 30 1.27 -3.97 -3.61
N GLY A 31 2.28 -3.50 -4.34
CA GLY A 31 3.43 -2.79 -3.76
C GLY A 31 3.01 -1.55 -2.98
N ASN A 32 2.11 -0.73 -3.54
CA ASN A 32 1.55 0.44 -2.88
C ASN A 32 0.77 0.07 -1.61
N LEU A 33 0.00 -1.01 -1.64
CA LEU A 33 -0.75 -1.50 -0.49
C LEU A 33 0.19 -1.94 0.64
N ILE A 34 1.24 -2.68 0.31
CA ILE A 34 2.28 -3.11 1.27
C ILE A 34 3.01 -1.91 1.85
N SER A 35 3.42 -0.95 1.01
CA SER A 35 4.07 0.28 1.48
C SER A 35 3.18 1.07 2.43
N ALA A 36 1.90 1.22 2.11
CA ALA A 36 0.94 1.88 2.99
C ALA A 36 0.74 1.13 4.32
N TRP A 37 0.81 -0.20 4.33
CA TRP A 37 0.79 -0.96 5.58
C TRP A 37 2.07 -0.76 6.39
N ARG A 38 3.23 -0.77 5.74
CA ARG A 38 4.54 -0.58 6.40
C ARG A 38 4.65 0.80 7.05
N GLU A 39 4.22 1.84 6.34
CA GLU A 39 4.18 3.21 6.86
C GLU A 39 3.30 3.32 8.11
N ARG A 40 2.11 2.69 8.10
CA ARG A 40 1.23 2.68 9.28
C ARG A 40 1.82 1.92 10.46
N SER A 41 2.42 0.76 10.20
CA SER A 41 3.09 -0.01 11.26
C SER A 41 4.24 0.78 11.88
N TYR A 42 5.02 1.50 11.06
CA TYR A 42 6.07 2.39 11.54
C TYR A 42 5.49 3.54 12.38
N PHE A 43 4.44 4.20 11.89
CA PHE A 43 3.77 5.27 12.63
C PHE A 43 3.24 4.81 14.01
N ARG A 44 2.57 3.66 14.08
CA ARG A 44 2.07 3.12 15.36
C ARG A 44 3.20 2.73 16.31
N TRP A 45 4.29 2.19 15.77
CA TRP A 45 5.48 1.88 16.55
C TRP A 45 6.14 3.14 17.11
N GLU A 46 6.29 4.19 16.31
CA GLU A 46 6.87 5.46 16.75
C GLU A 46 5.98 6.14 17.80
N LEU A 47 4.65 6.09 17.64
CA LEU A 47 3.72 6.57 18.66
C LEU A 47 3.86 5.80 19.97
N ALA A 48 3.96 4.47 19.92
CA ALA A 48 4.15 3.65 21.12
C ALA A 48 5.48 3.98 21.82
N ARG A 49 6.53 4.21 21.03
CA ARG A 49 7.84 4.62 21.54
C ARG A 49 7.79 5.99 22.19
N LEU A 50 7.19 6.99 21.53
CA LEU A 50 7.03 8.33 22.09
C LEU A 50 6.23 8.31 23.41
N ALA A 51 5.18 7.47 23.46
CA ALA A 51 4.39 7.27 24.66
C ALA A 51 5.14 6.65 25.84
N ASN A 52 6.14 5.83 25.55
CA ASN A 52 6.95 5.21 26.57
C ASN A 52 8.14 6.08 26.99
N ASP A 53 8.81 6.72 26.02
CA ASP A 53 10.10 7.38 26.23
C ASP A 53 9.96 8.86 26.60
N THR A 54 8.93 9.53 26.08
CA THR A 54 8.73 10.99 26.21
C THR A 54 7.23 11.34 26.26
N PRO A 55 6.50 10.89 27.29
CA PRO A 55 5.07 11.10 27.40
C PRO A 55 4.66 12.58 27.43
N GLU A 56 5.53 13.49 27.84
CA GLU A 56 5.29 14.94 27.81
C GLU A 56 5.11 15.50 26.39
N LEU A 57 5.75 14.90 25.39
CA LEU A 57 5.62 15.33 23.98
C LEU A 57 4.25 14.98 23.40
N ILE A 58 3.55 14.02 23.99
CA ILE A 58 2.20 13.64 23.53
C ILE A 58 1.20 14.75 23.78
N ASP A 59 1.27 15.37 24.96
CA ASP A 59 0.41 16.49 25.33
C ASP A 59 0.68 17.71 24.43
N ASP A 60 1.95 17.95 24.04
CA ASP A 60 2.33 19.03 23.13
C ASP A 60 1.80 18.86 21.71
N ILE A 61 1.62 17.61 21.24
CA ILE A 61 1.02 17.30 19.94
C ILE A 61 -0.52 17.30 20.04
N GLY A 62 -1.08 17.47 21.24
CA GLY A 62 -2.52 17.52 21.49
C GLY A 62 -3.22 16.17 21.44
N LEU A 63 -2.50 15.07 21.65
CA LEU A 63 -3.07 13.73 21.75
C LEU A 63 -3.18 13.33 23.22
N THR A 64 -4.22 12.59 23.57
CA THR A 64 -4.29 11.95 24.89
C THR A 64 -3.73 10.53 24.83
N MET A 65 -3.21 10.04 25.96
CA MET A 65 -2.76 8.66 26.07
C MET A 65 -3.83 7.63 25.66
N GLN A 66 -5.10 7.91 25.96
CA GLN A 66 -6.21 7.04 25.58
C GLN A 66 -6.41 6.99 24.05
N GLN A 67 -6.22 8.10 23.34
CA GLN A 67 -6.28 8.13 21.88
C GLN A 67 -5.12 7.35 21.27
N ILE A 68 -3.92 7.45 21.84
CA ILE A 68 -2.75 6.72 21.38
C ILE A 68 -2.93 5.22 21.58
N GLU A 69 -3.40 4.80 22.74
CA GLU A 69 -3.66 3.39 23.02
C GLU A 69 -4.73 2.82 22.06
N ALA A 70 -5.77 3.61 21.76
CA ALA A 70 -6.76 3.26 20.74
C ALA A 70 -6.16 3.14 19.33
N GLU A 71 -5.23 4.02 18.94
CA GLU A 71 -4.53 3.95 17.64
C GLU A 71 -3.58 2.75 17.55
N ILE A 72 -2.86 2.43 18.62
CA ILE A 72 -1.94 1.28 18.69
C ILE A 72 -2.73 -0.03 18.65
N ALA A 73 -3.89 -0.10 19.32
CA ALA A 73 -4.74 -1.27 19.36
C ALA A 73 -5.43 -1.60 18.02
N LYS A 74 -5.40 -0.68 17.04
CA LYS A 74 -5.98 -0.94 15.71
C LYS A 74 -5.25 -2.12 15.05
N PRO A 75 -5.98 -3.09 14.47
CA PRO A 75 -5.34 -4.13 13.67
C PRO A 75 -4.70 -3.54 12.40
N PHE A 76 -3.70 -4.24 11.85
CA PHE A 76 -2.89 -3.71 10.75
C PHE A 76 -3.69 -3.45 9.46
N TRP A 77 -4.81 -4.15 9.26
CA TRP A 77 -5.67 -4.00 8.08
C TRP A 77 -6.68 -2.85 8.18
N ARG A 78 -6.85 -2.24 9.37
CA ARG A 78 -7.87 -1.22 9.62
C ARG A 78 -7.25 0.18 9.53
N ARG A 79 -7.88 1.04 8.72
CA ARG A 79 -7.65 2.50 8.68
C ARG A 79 -8.41 3.13 9.85
#